data_AF-A0A837JBS9-F1
#
_entry.id   AF-A0A837JBS9-F1
#
_cell.length_a   1.000
_cell.length_b   1.000
_cell.length_c   1.000
_cell.angle_alpha   90.00
_cell.angle_beta   90.00
_cell.angle_gamma   90.00
#
_symmetry.space_group_name_H-M   'P 1'
#
loop_
_entity.id
_entity.type
_entity.pdbx_description
1 polymer ?
#
loop_
_entity_poly.entity_id
_entity_poly.type
_entity_poly.pdbx_seq_one_letter_code
_entity_poly.pdbx_strand_id
1 'polypeptide(L)'
;MTKECEVCGTKISKLQSIWNIYLLKTGVSIKCPNCNSEYKTFKSISFFGYFYTWSGVSFLVFIITVPIFWDFFENIFNVKLGEEVWIYTFIIFTIIEFVIMTVVPLELIKSKKELENEQK
;
A
#
# COMPACT_ATOMS: atom_id res chain seq x y z
N MET A 1 -4.39 -11.67 -8.25
CA MET A 1 -3.48 -10.50 -8.24
C MET A 1 -2.17 -10.81 -8.97
N THR A 2 -2.23 -10.91 -10.29
CA THR A 2 -1.06 -11.19 -11.13
C THR A 2 -1.03 -10.17 -12.25
N LYS A 3 0.13 -9.54 -12.47
CA LYS A 3 0.36 -8.65 -13.61
C LYS A 3 1.27 -9.39 -14.58
N GLU A 4 0.93 -9.42 -15.86
CA GLU A 4 1.85 -9.92 -16.88
C GLU A 4 2.95 -8.89 -17.14
N CYS A 5 4.19 -9.36 -17.21
CA CYS A 5 5.32 -8.53 -17.54
C CYS A 5 5.18 -8.03 -18.98
N GLU A 6 5.18 -6.71 -19.17
CA GLU A 6 5.06 -6.09 -20.50
C GLU A 6 6.25 -6.41 -21.42
N VAL A 7 7.40 -6.81 -20.85
CA VAL A 7 8.63 -7.09 -21.59
C VAL A 7 8.79 -8.57 -21.97
N CYS A 8 8.49 -9.49 -21.05
CA CYS A 8 8.75 -10.92 -21.25
C CYS A 8 7.51 -11.82 -21.16
N GLY A 9 6.31 -11.24 -20.99
CA GLY A 9 5.05 -11.97 -20.87
C GLY A 9 4.93 -12.85 -19.61
N THR A 10 5.95 -12.87 -18.76
CA THR A 10 5.95 -13.70 -17.54
C THR A 10 4.97 -13.13 -16.51
N LYS A 11 4.14 -13.98 -15.90
CA LYS A 11 3.21 -13.57 -14.84
C LYS A 11 3.98 -13.21 -13.57
N ILE A 12 3.89 -11.95 -13.16
CA ILE A 12 4.41 -11.43 -11.90
C ILE A 12 3.27 -11.44 -10.88
N SER A 13 3.44 -12.19 -9.80
CA SER A 13 2.50 -12.12 -8.67
C SER A 13 2.81 -10.90 -7.82
N LYS A 14 1.85 -9.97 -7.68
CA LYS A 14 2.02 -8.78 -6.81
C LYS A 14 2.18 -9.18 -5.34
N LEU A 15 1.62 -10.32 -4.97
CA LEU A 15 1.48 -10.83 -3.61
C LEU A 15 2.32 -12.08 -3.35
N GLN A 16 3.43 -12.22 -4.07
CA GLN A 16 4.31 -13.38 -3.92
C GLN A 16 4.89 -13.52 -2.51
N SER A 17 4.97 -12.42 -1.76
CA SER A 17 5.32 -12.40 -0.34
C SER A 17 4.63 -11.23 0.36
N ILE A 18 4.27 -11.38 1.65
CA ILE A 18 3.79 -10.29 2.51
C ILE A 18 4.81 -9.14 2.53
N TRP A 19 6.09 -9.44 2.38
CA TRP A 19 7.15 -8.43 2.24
C TRP A 19 6.99 -7.59 0.98
N ASN A 20 6.56 -8.16 -0.15
CA ASN A 20 6.33 -7.37 -1.37
C ASN A 20 5.20 -6.36 -1.17
N ILE A 21 4.18 -6.69 -0.39
CA ILE A 21 3.11 -5.76 -0.02
C ILE A 21 3.69 -4.56 0.73
N TYR A 22 4.56 -4.82 1.70
CA TYR A 22 5.20 -3.78 2.50
C TYR A 22 6.17 -2.93 1.68
N LEU A 23 6.94 -3.56 0.79
CA LEU A 23 7.84 -2.89 -0.16
C LEU A 23 7.08 -2.03 -1.18
N LEU A 24 5.90 -2.48 -1.61
CA LEU A 24 5.01 -1.68 -2.47
C LEU A 24 4.47 -0.45 -1.76
N LYS A 25 4.22 -0.54 -0.44
CA LYS A 25 3.79 0.57 0.42
C LYS A 25 4.88 1.63 0.57
N THR A 26 6.14 1.21 0.71
CA THR A 26 7.30 2.09 0.86
C THR A 26 7.83 2.63 -0.47
N GLY A 27 7.23 2.23 -1.59
CA GLY A 27 7.63 2.67 -2.92
C GLY A 27 8.94 2.05 -3.39
N VAL A 28 9.24 0.81 -3.00
CA VAL A 28 10.39 0.05 -3.52
C VAL A 28 10.00 -0.62 -4.84
N SER A 29 10.95 -0.72 -5.79
CA SER A 29 10.71 -1.37 -7.09
C SER A 29 10.67 -2.90 -6.96
N ILE A 30 9.69 -3.52 -7.60
CA ILE A 30 9.61 -4.98 -7.79
C ILE A 30 10.34 -5.34 -9.08
N LYS A 31 11.23 -6.33 -9.02
CA LYS A 31 11.93 -6.88 -10.17
C LYS A 31 11.18 -8.07 -10.75
N CYS A 32 11.08 -8.14 -12.08
CA CYS A 32 10.62 -9.35 -12.75
C CYS A 32 11.67 -10.46 -12.60
N PRO A 33 11.32 -11.68 -12.19
CA PRO A 33 12.28 -12.76 -11.98
C PRO A 33 12.95 -13.26 -13.27
N ASN A 34 12.31 -13.05 -14.43
CA ASN A 34 12.81 -13.55 -15.72
C ASN A 34 13.64 -12.50 -16.46
N CYS A 35 13.15 -11.25 -16.54
CA CYS A 35 13.81 -10.20 -17.32
C CYS A 35 14.45 -9.09 -16.48
N ASN A 36 14.38 -9.15 -15.13
CA ASN A 36 14.87 -8.13 -14.22
C ASN A 36 14.33 -6.71 -14.44
N SER A 37 13.28 -6.52 -15.25
CA SER A 37 12.64 -5.21 -15.41
C SER A 37 12.06 -4.73 -14.09
N GLU A 38 12.22 -3.44 -13.80
CA GLU A 38 11.77 -2.83 -12.55
C GLU A 38 10.39 -2.20 -12.72
N TYR A 39 9.48 -2.58 -11.83
CA TYR A 39 8.14 -2.03 -11.71
C TYR A 39 8.01 -1.30 -10.37
N LYS A 40 7.27 -0.19 -10.35
CA LYS A 40 6.99 0.55 -9.12
C LYS A 40 5.51 0.89 -9.04
N THR A 41 5.05 1.15 -7.84
CA THR A 41 3.74 1.77 -7.62
C THR A 41 3.81 3.26 -7.89
N PHE A 42 2.71 3.83 -8.37
CA PHE A 42 2.57 5.28 -8.55
C PHE A 42 2.99 6.03 -7.28
N LYS A 43 3.70 7.14 -7.46
CA LYS A 43 4.21 8.00 -6.37
C LYS A 43 3.10 8.50 -5.43
N SER A 44 1.86 8.62 -5.93
CA SER A 44 0.70 8.98 -5.11
C SER A 44 0.37 7.93 -4.03
N ILE A 45 0.61 6.64 -4.28
CA ILE A 45 0.40 5.59 -3.29
C ILE A 45 1.51 5.59 -2.23
N SER A 46 2.76 5.92 -2.60
CA SER A 46 3.81 6.08 -1.58
C SER A 46 3.52 7.26 -0.65
N PHE A 47 2.83 8.29 -1.13
CA PHE A 47 2.38 9.42 -0.32
C PHE A 47 1.32 8.99 0.70
N PHE A 48 0.31 8.22 0.29
CA PHE A 48 -0.64 7.61 1.24
C PHE A 48 0.09 6.66 2.21
N GLY A 49 1.00 5.81 1.72
CA GLY A 49 1.83 4.96 2.55
C GLY A 49 2.59 5.73 3.65
N TYR A 50 3.07 6.95 3.35
CA TYR A 50 3.78 7.82 4.28
C TYR A 50 2.86 8.51 5.30
N PHE A 51 1.63 8.84 4.92
CA PHE A 51 0.60 9.27 5.89
C PHE A 51 0.22 8.15 6.86
N TYR A 52 0.47 6.88 6.53
CA TYR A 52 0.16 5.74 7.39
C TYR A 52 1.39 5.03 7.97
N THR A 53 2.61 5.47 7.64
CA THR A 53 3.74 5.15 8.51
C THR A 53 3.46 5.84 9.83
N TRP A 54 3.53 5.09 10.93
CA TRP A 54 3.41 5.57 12.32
C TRP A 54 4.48 6.62 12.71
N SER A 55 4.92 7.44 11.77
CA SER A 55 5.81 8.57 11.96
C SER A 55 5.03 9.78 12.46
N GLY A 56 5.23 10.14 13.72
CA GLY A 56 4.93 11.44 14.32
C GLY A 56 3.55 12.03 13.97
N VAL A 57 3.52 12.94 12.98
CA VAL A 57 2.33 13.72 12.60
C VAL A 57 1.14 12.83 12.25
N SER A 58 1.37 11.73 11.54
CA SER A 58 0.34 10.76 11.17
C SER A 58 -0.33 10.10 12.36
N PHE A 59 0.46 9.77 13.38
CA PHE A 59 -0.03 9.16 14.62
C PHE A 59 -0.88 10.16 15.42
N LEU A 60 -0.46 11.43 15.47
CA LEU A 60 -1.24 12.48 16.13
C LEU A 60 -2.58 12.74 15.45
N VAL A 61 -2.60 12.76 14.10
CA VAL A 61 -3.85 12.89 13.34
C VAL A 61 -4.77 11.71 13.63
N PHE A 62 -4.24 10.49 13.71
CA PHE A 62 -5.03 9.29 14.03
C PHE A 62 -5.65 9.37 15.44
N ILE A 63 -4.86 9.72 16.45
CA ILE A 63 -5.34 9.85 17.84
C ILE A 63 -6.45 10.89 17.98
N ILE A 64 -6.40 11.98 17.21
CA ILE A 64 -7.40 13.06 17.28
C ILE A 64 -8.65 12.72 16.46
N THR A 65 -8.48 12.15 15.27
CA THR A 65 -9.60 11.94 14.34
C THR A 65 -10.49 10.76 14.73
N VAL A 66 -9.93 9.70 15.32
CA VAL A 66 -10.70 8.50 15.68
C VAL A 66 -11.78 8.80 16.73
N PRO A 67 -11.51 9.51 17.84
CA PRO A 67 -12.55 9.87 18.81
C PRO A 67 -13.63 10.79 18.23
N ILE A 68 -13.25 11.79 17.42
CA ILE A 68 -14.21 12.74 16.81
C ILE A 68 -15.14 12.00 15.84
N PHE A 69 -14.58 11.15 14.99
CA PHE A 69 -15.36 10.39 14.02
C PHE A 69 -16.25 9.36 14.72
N TRP A 70 -15.76 8.78 15.82
CA TRP A 70 -16.51 7.82 16.61
C TRP A 70 -17.71 8.46 17.32
N ASP A 71 -17.52 9.58 18.01
CA ASP A 71 -18.58 10.32 18.69
C ASP A 71 -19.72 10.71 17.72
N PHE A 72 -19.34 11.13 16.50
CA PHE A 72 -20.29 11.37 15.42
C PHE A 72 -21.06 10.10 15.01
N PHE A 73 -20.39 8.95 14.91
CA PHE A 73 -20.99 7.68 14.51
C PHE A 73 -21.92 7.11 15.59
N GLU A 74 -21.53 7.18 16.86
CA GLU A 74 -22.39 6.79 17.99
C GLU A 74 -23.69 7.58 18.00
N ASN A 75 -23.61 8.89 17.76
CA ASN A 75 -24.76 9.76 17.73
C ASN A 75 -25.73 9.43 16.57
N ILE A 76 -25.20 9.01 15.42
CA ILE A 76 -26.03 8.62 14.26
C ILE A 76 -26.69 7.25 14.47
N PHE A 77 -25.92 6.26 14.91
CA PHE A 77 -26.37 4.87 14.97
C PHE A 77 -26.90 4.45 16.35
N ASN A 78 -26.84 5.35 17.34
CA ASN A 78 -27.28 5.14 18.72
C ASN A 78 -26.62 3.91 19.37
N VAL A 79 -25.35 3.68 19.04
CA VAL A 79 -24.52 2.58 19.55
C VAL A 79 -23.55 3.18 20.58
N LYS A 80 -23.33 2.48 21.69
CA LYS A 80 -22.28 2.83 22.66
C LYS A 80 -21.18 1.79 22.59
N LEU A 81 -20.02 2.19 22.10
CA LEU A 81 -18.80 1.39 22.12
C LEU A 81 -17.75 2.17 22.90
N GLY A 82 -17.12 1.49 23.84
CA GLY A 82 -16.07 2.04 24.68
C GLY A 82 -14.71 2.05 23.97
N GLU A 83 -13.68 1.63 24.70
CA GLU A 83 -12.30 1.62 24.21
C GLU A 83 -12.06 0.58 23.09
N GLU A 84 -12.98 -0.37 22.90
CA GLU A 84 -12.93 -1.37 21.82
C GLU A 84 -12.96 -0.75 20.42
N VAL A 85 -13.40 0.51 20.29
CA VAL A 85 -13.40 1.29 19.05
C VAL A 85 -12.02 1.39 18.43
N TRP A 86 -10.98 1.49 19.25
CA TRP A 86 -9.60 1.55 18.78
C TRP A 86 -9.21 0.25 18.06
N ILE A 87 -9.66 -0.89 18.57
CA ILE A 87 -9.41 -2.21 17.98
C ILE A 87 -10.18 -2.34 16.66
N TYR A 88 -11.46 -1.97 16.63
CA TYR A 88 -12.26 -2.04 15.40
C TYR A 88 -11.71 -1.12 14.31
N THR A 89 -11.34 0.10 14.68
CA THR A 89 -10.71 1.06 13.79
C THR A 89 -9.43 0.47 13.22
N PHE A 90 -8.56 -0.08 14.06
CA PHE A 90 -7.32 -0.73 13.61
C PHE A 90 -7.56 -1.88 12.62
N ILE A 91 -8.55 -2.73 12.88
CA ILE A 91 -8.93 -3.84 12.00
C ILE A 91 -9.44 -3.31 10.64
N ILE A 92 -10.38 -2.36 10.66
CA ILE A 92 -10.96 -1.77 9.45
C ILE A 92 -9.86 -1.11 8.61
N PHE A 93 -8.97 -0.35 9.24
CA PHE A 93 -7.83 0.27 8.56
C PHE A 93 -6.93 -0.76 7.90
N THR A 94 -6.59 -1.84 8.60
CA THR A 94 -5.75 -2.93 8.06
C THR A 94 -6.40 -3.57 6.82
N ILE A 95 -7.72 -3.76 6.86
CA ILE A 95 -8.47 -4.31 5.70
C ILE A 95 -8.46 -3.34 4.53
N ILE A 96 -8.71 -2.04 4.76
CA ILE A 96 -8.69 -1.02 3.71
C ILE A 96 -7.30 -0.95 3.06
N GLU A 97 -6.23 -0.98 3.85
CA GLU A 97 -4.86 -1.00 3.32
C GLU A 97 -4.62 -2.21 2.41
N PHE A 98 -5.03 -3.39 2.87
CA PHE A 98 -4.92 -4.61 2.08
C PHE A 98 -5.67 -4.47 0.75
N VAL A 99 -6.91 -3.98 0.77
CA VAL A 99 -7.71 -3.75 -0.45
C VAL A 99 -7.01 -2.78 -1.39
N ILE A 100 -6.52 -1.64 -0.91
CA ILE A 100 -5.81 -0.66 -1.73
C ILE A 100 -4.61 -1.33 -2.43
N MET A 101 -3.79 -2.07 -1.71
CA MET A 101 -2.61 -2.75 -2.27
C MET A 101 -2.97 -3.76 -3.37
N THR A 102 -4.15 -4.39 -3.30
CA THR A 102 -4.60 -5.31 -4.36
C THR A 102 -5.01 -4.60 -5.65
N VAL A 103 -5.63 -3.43 -5.53
CA VAL A 103 -6.17 -2.66 -6.66
C VAL A 103 -5.06 -1.85 -7.34
N VAL A 104 -4.07 -1.39 -6.58
CA VAL A 104 -3.03 -0.49 -7.09
C VAL A 104 -2.29 -1.08 -8.30
N PRO A 105 -2.29 -0.39 -9.46
CA PRO A 105 -1.55 -0.84 -10.64
C PRO A 105 -0.03 -0.68 -10.44
N LEU A 106 0.73 -1.57 -11.05
CA LEU A 106 2.20 -1.46 -11.14
C LEU A 106 2.54 -0.77 -12.45
N GLU A 107 3.45 0.18 -12.45
CA GLU A 107 3.99 0.82 -13.64
C GLU A 107 5.41 0.34 -13.90
N LEU A 108 5.76 0.14 -15.17
CA LEU A 108 7.14 -0.14 -15.60
C LEU A 108 7.96 1.14 -15.46
N ILE A 109 9.08 1.09 -14.73
CA ILE A 109 9.99 2.24 -14.60
C ILE A 109 11.27 2.06 -15.41
N LYS A 110 11.87 0.86 -15.38
CA LYS A 110 13.05 0.55 -16.17
C LYS A 110 12.88 -0.77 -16.88
N SER A 111 13.02 -0.72 -18.20
CA SER A 111 13.08 -1.92 -19.03
C SER A 111 14.50 -2.51 -19.01
N LYS A 112 14.63 -3.83 -19.19
CA LYS A 112 15.94 -4.52 -19.20
C LYS A 112 16.94 -3.88 -20.18
N LYS A 113 16.45 -3.39 -21.32
CA LYS A 113 17.25 -2.75 -22.36
C LYS A 113 17.89 -1.43 -21.90
N GLU A 114 17.25 -0.69 -21.00
CA GLU A 114 17.79 0.54 -20.43
C GLU A 114 18.80 0.24 -19.31
N LEU A 115 18.54 -0.81 -18.51
CA LEU A 115 19.48 -1.28 -17.49
C LEU A 115 20.81 -1.75 -18.08
N GLU A 116 20.77 -2.41 -19.25
CA GLU A 116 21.97 -2.86 -19.97
C GLU A 116 22.76 -1.70 -20.61
N ASN A 117 22.08 -0.60 -20.98
CA ASN A 117 22.72 0.59 -21.57
C ASN A 117 23.38 1.53 -20.54
N GLU A 118 22.90 1.56 -19.29
CA GLU A 118 23.53 2.32 -18.21
C GLU A 118 24.79 1.64 -17.64
N GLN A 119 24.99 0.34 -17.90
CA GLN A 119 26.15 -0.43 -17.43
C GLN A 119 27.32 -0.45 -18.44
N LYS A 120 27.21 0.30 -19.55
CA LYS A 120 28.18 0.33 -20.64
C LYS A 120 28.81 1.71 -20.77
#